data_AF-A0A2U9PJN6-F1
#
_entry.id   AF-A0A2U9PJN6-F1
#
_cell.length_a   1.000
_cell.length_b   1.000
_cell.length_c   1.000
_cell.angle_alpha   90.00
_cell.angle_beta   90.00
_cell.angle_gamma   90.00
#
_symmetry.space_group_name_H-M   'P 1'
#
loop_
_entity.id
_entity.type
_entity.pdbx_description
1 polymer ?
#
loop_
_entity_poly.entity_id
_entity_poly.type
_entity_poly.pdbx_seq_one_letter_code
_entity_poly.pdbx_strand_id
1 'polypeptide(L)'
;MADSDASAGELTREMEMAHRMFRREFGLAVDVVRGVAAGEVARAGVIADHLRFIATLLHHHHAGEDDHVWPLLLERAAPQAQRVHDVERQHRDVDAALDAVAGAVSAWRRDADAVSRGALVEALETLEAVVVDHMDYEERWIVPEMERHIARSEWDRVIATMAMAIDPKDLMLTIGMTTYEGDDETVERTMANLPPEVGPNPRPIAQAAYAGYAEVIYGTDAPQRSTELSRSTAGSQGV
;
A
#
# COMPACT_ATOMS: atom_id res chain seq x y z
N MET A 1 -16.16 29.27 -10.51
CA MET A 1 -15.47 28.94 -9.25
C MET A 1 -14.06 28.58 -9.65
N ALA A 2 -13.06 29.37 -9.28
CA ALA A 2 -11.68 29.06 -9.62
C ALA A 2 -11.30 27.76 -8.92
N ASP A 3 -10.89 26.74 -9.67
CA ASP A 3 -10.19 25.56 -9.12
C ASP A 3 -9.03 26.11 -8.28
N SER A 4 -9.00 25.81 -6.99
CA SER A 4 -7.81 26.14 -6.20
C SER A 4 -6.70 25.21 -6.67
N ASP A 5 -5.65 25.82 -7.22
CA ASP A 5 -4.38 25.15 -7.45
C ASP A 5 -3.97 24.44 -6.14
N ALA A 6 -3.63 23.15 -6.20
CA ALA A 6 -3.14 22.43 -5.02
C ALA A 6 -1.97 23.23 -4.44
N SER A 7 -1.88 23.35 -3.12
CA SER A 7 -0.63 23.89 -2.56
C SER A 7 0.50 22.93 -2.92
N ALA A 8 1.69 23.45 -3.26
CA ALA A 8 2.74 22.63 -3.87
C ALA A 8 3.06 21.37 -3.04
N GLY A 9 2.92 20.21 -3.68
CA GLY A 9 3.29 18.89 -3.15
C GLY A 9 2.19 18.18 -2.36
N GLU A 10 0.93 18.61 -2.43
CA GLU A 10 -0.17 17.96 -1.70
C GLU A 10 -0.49 16.56 -2.23
N LEU A 11 -0.59 16.41 -3.55
CA LEU A 11 -0.81 15.10 -4.20
C LEU A 11 0.37 14.19 -3.89
N THR A 12 1.58 14.76 -3.95
CA THR A 12 2.82 14.07 -3.62
C THR A 12 2.79 13.47 -2.20
N ARG A 13 2.43 14.27 -1.19
CA ARG A 13 2.38 13.79 0.21
C ARG A 13 1.34 12.71 0.41
N GLU A 14 0.19 12.79 -0.25
CA GLU A 14 -0.87 11.78 -0.17
C GLU A 14 -0.45 10.45 -0.82
N MET A 15 0.22 10.51 -1.98
CA MET A 15 0.81 9.33 -2.63
C MET A 15 1.90 8.68 -1.78
N GLU A 16 2.86 9.47 -1.29
CA GLU A 16 3.92 8.97 -0.41
C GLU A 16 3.35 8.33 0.86
N MET A 17 2.27 8.88 1.43
CA MET A 17 1.60 8.30 2.59
C MET A 17 1.02 6.92 2.28
N ALA A 18 0.35 6.74 1.14
CA ALA A 18 -0.16 5.44 0.69
C ALA A 18 0.98 4.45 0.44
N HIS A 19 2.04 4.87 -0.26
CA HIS A 19 3.18 4.00 -0.54
C HIS A 19 3.95 3.60 0.72
N ARG A 20 4.13 4.51 1.68
CA ARG A 20 4.75 4.17 2.97
C ARG A 20 3.96 3.09 3.69
N MET A 21 2.63 3.08 3.59
CA MET A 21 1.81 2.02 4.21
C MET A 21 2.18 0.66 3.61
N PHE A 22 2.21 0.54 2.28
CA PHE A 22 2.61 -0.71 1.64
C PHE A 22 4.06 -1.11 1.93
N ARG A 23 5.00 -0.16 1.88
CA ARG A 23 6.40 -0.41 2.24
C ARG A 23 6.52 -0.92 3.68
N ARG A 24 5.74 -0.38 4.63
CA ARG A 24 5.70 -0.87 6.00
C ARG A 24 5.17 -2.30 6.06
N GLU A 25 3.99 -2.55 5.51
CA GLU A 25 3.31 -3.85 5.66
C GLU A 25 4.11 -4.98 4.98
N PHE A 26 4.65 -4.76 3.78
CA PHE A 26 5.50 -5.77 3.11
C PHE A 26 6.89 -5.89 3.75
N GLY A 27 7.48 -4.79 4.23
CA GLY A 27 8.76 -4.83 4.95
C GLY A 27 8.70 -5.55 6.30
N LEU A 28 7.54 -5.55 6.97
CA LEU A 28 7.34 -6.30 8.22
C LEU A 28 6.89 -7.76 7.99
N ALA A 29 6.35 -8.08 6.81
CA ALA A 29 5.71 -9.36 6.53
C ALA A 29 6.64 -10.57 6.75
N VAL A 30 7.91 -10.46 6.34
CA VAL A 30 8.90 -11.54 6.47
C VAL A 30 9.12 -11.92 7.94
N ASP A 31 9.30 -10.93 8.81
CA ASP A 31 9.57 -11.17 10.23
C ASP A 31 8.32 -11.68 10.95
N VAL A 32 7.14 -11.18 10.58
CA VAL A 32 5.86 -11.71 11.09
C VAL A 32 5.70 -13.19 10.74
N VAL A 33 6.00 -13.60 9.50
CA VAL A 33 5.94 -15.01 9.07
C VAL A 33 7.00 -15.86 9.78
N ARG A 34 8.23 -15.35 9.94
CA ARG A 34 9.31 -16.04 10.67
C ARG A 34 8.98 -16.25 12.15
N GLY A 35 8.24 -15.32 12.75
CA GLY A 35 7.82 -15.36 14.15
C GLY A 35 6.81 -16.45 14.49
N VAL A 36 6.12 -17.03 13.49
CA VAL A 36 5.16 -18.12 13.72
C VAL A 36 5.89 -19.45 13.94
N ALA A 37 5.56 -20.13 15.05
CA ALA A 37 6.17 -21.42 15.36
C ALA A 37 5.70 -22.52 14.39
N ALA A 38 6.56 -23.51 14.14
CA ALA A 38 6.20 -24.63 13.27
C ALA A 38 4.98 -25.39 13.83
N GLY A 39 3.96 -25.61 13.00
CA GLY A 39 2.70 -26.25 13.40
C GLY A 39 1.69 -25.33 14.10
N GLU A 40 1.98 -24.03 14.25
CA GLU A 40 1.06 -23.05 14.84
C GLU A 40 -0.01 -22.60 13.83
N VAL A 41 -0.83 -23.54 13.35
CA VAL A 41 -1.78 -23.35 12.24
C VAL A 41 -2.78 -22.22 12.48
N ALA A 42 -3.24 -22.04 13.71
CA ALA A 42 -4.16 -20.94 14.04
C ALA A 42 -3.53 -19.57 13.79
N ARG A 43 -2.28 -19.39 14.23
CA ARG A 43 -1.53 -18.14 14.02
C ARG A 43 -1.18 -17.95 12.55
N ALA A 44 -0.74 -19.00 11.87
CA ALA A 44 -0.50 -18.97 10.42
C ALA A 44 -1.76 -18.56 9.64
N GLY A 45 -2.94 -18.99 10.09
CA GLY A 45 -4.23 -18.55 9.53
C GLY A 45 -4.45 -17.04 9.62
N VAL A 46 -4.20 -16.44 10.79
CA VAL A 46 -4.32 -14.98 11.00
C VAL A 46 -3.36 -14.22 10.10
N ILE A 47 -2.09 -14.64 10.04
CA ILE A 47 -1.08 -13.98 9.20
C ILE A 47 -1.40 -14.17 7.71
N ALA A 48 -1.88 -15.35 7.31
CA ALA A 48 -2.32 -15.59 5.93
C ALA A 48 -3.48 -14.67 5.51
N ASP A 49 -4.45 -14.43 6.40
CA ASP A 49 -5.54 -13.50 6.13
C ASP A 49 -5.04 -12.05 6.02
N HIS A 50 -4.08 -11.66 6.87
CA HIS A 50 -3.42 -10.37 6.78
C HIS A 50 -2.66 -10.16 5.46
N LEU A 51 -1.83 -11.12 5.05
CA LEU A 51 -1.07 -11.05 3.79
C LEU A 51 -2.00 -10.94 2.58
N ARG A 52 -3.11 -11.69 2.58
CA ARG A 52 -4.14 -11.58 1.53
C ARG A 52 -4.82 -10.22 1.53
N PHE A 53 -5.06 -9.65 2.71
CA PHE A 53 -5.69 -8.34 2.84
C PHE A 53 -4.80 -7.24 2.25
N ILE A 54 -3.52 -7.15 2.66
CA ILE A 54 -2.61 -6.12 2.13
C ILE A 54 -2.31 -6.30 0.64
N ALA A 55 -2.26 -7.54 0.13
CA ALA A 55 -2.17 -7.84 -1.29
C ALA A 55 -3.40 -7.33 -2.08
N THR A 56 -4.60 -7.51 -1.51
CA THR A 56 -5.85 -7.02 -2.10
C THR A 56 -5.89 -5.50 -2.12
N LEU A 57 -5.41 -4.84 -1.06
CA LEU A 57 -5.31 -3.39 -1.01
C LEU A 57 -4.31 -2.85 -2.05
N LEU A 58 -3.16 -3.51 -2.25
CA LEU A 58 -2.18 -3.10 -3.25
C LEU A 58 -2.74 -3.23 -4.67
N HIS A 59 -3.41 -4.34 -4.97
CA HIS A 59 -4.08 -4.52 -6.26
C HIS A 59 -5.16 -3.45 -6.49
N HIS A 60 -5.95 -3.13 -5.46
CA HIS A 60 -6.96 -2.06 -5.52
C HIS A 60 -6.34 -0.68 -5.78
N HIS A 61 -5.19 -0.42 -5.15
CA HIS A 61 -4.44 0.82 -5.36
C HIS A 61 -3.98 0.96 -6.81
N HIS A 62 -3.27 -0.04 -7.36
CA HIS A 62 -2.80 -0.03 -8.74
C HIS A 62 -3.96 0.05 -9.75
N ALA A 63 -5.04 -0.70 -9.52
CA ALA A 63 -6.23 -0.65 -10.38
C ALA A 63 -6.85 0.75 -10.40
N GLY A 64 -6.91 1.44 -9.25
CA GLY A 64 -7.39 2.82 -9.18
C GLY A 64 -6.50 3.79 -9.96
N GLU A 65 -5.19 3.59 -9.95
CA GLU A 65 -4.27 4.41 -10.73
C GLU A 65 -4.39 4.16 -12.24
N ASP A 66 -4.47 2.89 -12.62
CA ASP A 66 -4.69 2.46 -14.00
C ASP A 66 -6.00 3.04 -14.57
N ASP A 67 -7.08 3.02 -13.78
CA ASP A 67 -8.40 3.47 -14.20
C ASP A 67 -8.59 4.99 -14.15
N HIS A 68 -7.86 5.70 -13.28
CA HIS A 68 -8.17 7.10 -12.97
C HIS A 68 -7.00 8.08 -13.07
N VAL A 69 -5.75 7.64 -12.90
CA VAL A 69 -4.57 8.53 -12.86
C VAL A 69 -3.83 8.51 -14.19
N TRP A 70 -3.45 7.34 -14.69
CA TRP A 70 -2.71 7.20 -15.94
C TRP A 70 -3.41 7.81 -17.15
N PRO A 71 -4.75 7.67 -17.32
CA PRO A 71 -5.45 8.31 -18.44
C PRO A 71 -5.29 9.84 -18.45
N LEU A 72 -5.30 10.48 -17.28
CA LEU A 72 -5.13 11.93 -17.16
C LEU A 72 -3.71 12.35 -17.55
N LEU A 73 -2.69 11.59 -17.14
CA LEU A 73 -1.30 11.87 -17.49
C LEU A 73 -1.02 11.61 -18.96
N LEU A 74 -1.56 10.55 -19.55
CA LEU A 74 -1.43 10.27 -20.98
C LEU A 74 -2.06 11.37 -21.85
N GLU A 75 -3.19 11.93 -21.40
CA GLU A 75 -3.85 13.05 -22.08
C GLU A 75 -3.05 14.36 -21.94
N ARG A 76 -2.54 14.67 -20.73
CA ARG A 76 -2.08 16.03 -20.37
C ARG A 76 -0.56 16.18 -20.26
N ALA A 77 0.16 15.07 -20.12
CA ALA A 77 1.61 15.01 -19.96
C ALA A 77 2.24 14.12 -21.06
N ALA A 78 1.80 14.28 -22.31
CA ALA A 78 2.22 13.44 -23.45
C ALA A 78 3.74 13.18 -23.56
N PRO A 79 4.67 14.12 -23.26
CA PRO A 79 6.11 13.83 -23.24
C PRO A 79 6.53 12.72 -22.25
N GLN A 80 5.68 12.40 -21.26
CA GLN A 80 5.92 11.40 -20.22
C GLN A 80 5.22 10.07 -20.48
N ALA A 81 4.52 9.90 -21.61
CA ALA A 81 3.72 8.70 -21.88
C ALA A 81 4.51 7.39 -21.73
N GLN A 82 5.78 7.38 -22.14
CA GLN A 82 6.63 6.21 -21.95
C GLN A 82 6.79 5.82 -20.48
N ARG A 83 6.91 6.80 -19.57
CA ARG A 83 7.06 6.53 -18.14
C ARG A 83 5.79 5.94 -17.54
N VAL A 84 4.63 6.41 -17.98
CA VAL A 84 3.33 5.83 -17.60
C VAL A 84 3.24 4.37 -18.07
N HIS A 85 3.61 4.08 -19.32
CA HIS A 85 3.66 2.69 -19.81
C HIS A 85 4.70 1.81 -19.09
N ASP A 86 5.76 2.42 -18.56
CA ASP A 86 6.72 1.72 -17.71
C ASP A 86 6.10 1.33 -16.36
N VAL A 87 5.26 2.19 -15.78
CA VAL A 87 4.50 1.91 -14.56
C VAL A 87 3.45 0.83 -14.78
N GLU A 88 2.65 0.91 -15.83
CA GLU A 88 1.68 -0.15 -16.18
C GLU A 88 2.37 -1.52 -16.35
N ARG A 89 3.63 -1.54 -16.81
CA ARG A 89 4.43 -2.77 -16.84
C ARG A 89 4.87 -3.21 -15.44
N GLN A 90 5.33 -2.28 -14.60
CA GLN A 90 5.69 -2.58 -13.21
C GLN A 90 4.49 -3.11 -12.41
N HIS A 91 3.26 -2.61 -12.65
CA HIS A 91 2.05 -3.18 -12.05
C HIS A 91 1.91 -4.67 -12.35
N ARG A 92 2.16 -5.09 -13.59
CA ARG A 92 2.11 -6.52 -13.97
C ARG A 92 3.22 -7.34 -13.31
N ASP A 93 4.41 -6.75 -13.11
CA ASP A 93 5.50 -7.42 -12.40
C ASP A 93 5.16 -7.60 -10.90
N VAL A 94 4.51 -6.59 -10.29
CA VAL A 94 3.99 -6.69 -8.92
C VAL A 94 2.87 -7.72 -8.82
N ASP A 95 1.90 -7.73 -9.74
CA ASP A 95 0.81 -8.71 -9.76
C ASP A 95 1.35 -10.16 -9.83
N ALA A 96 2.36 -10.40 -10.67
CA ALA A 96 3.01 -11.72 -10.75
C ALA A 96 3.68 -12.13 -9.42
N ALA A 97 4.28 -11.18 -8.70
CA ALA A 97 4.85 -11.43 -7.38
C ALA A 97 3.77 -11.67 -6.32
N LEU A 98 2.65 -10.93 -6.37
CA LEU A 98 1.48 -11.14 -5.51
C LEU A 98 0.88 -12.54 -5.71
N ASP A 99 0.78 -13.02 -6.96
CA ASP A 99 0.31 -14.37 -7.27
C ASP A 99 1.23 -15.46 -6.68
N ALA A 100 2.56 -15.24 -6.76
CA ALA A 100 3.53 -16.15 -6.15
C ALA A 100 3.37 -16.20 -4.62
N VAL A 101 3.21 -15.04 -3.96
CA VAL A 101 2.91 -14.96 -2.53
C VAL A 101 1.59 -15.65 -2.21
N ALA A 102 0.53 -15.45 -2.98
CA ALA A 102 -0.77 -16.08 -2.74
C ALA A 102 -0.68 -17.63 -2.79
N GLY A 103 0.10 -18.17 -3.73
CA GLY A 103 0.40 -19.61 -3.81
C GLY A 103 1.16 -20.10 -2.57
N ALA A 104 2.21 -19.40 -2.16
CA ALA A 104 3.01 -19.76 -1.00
C ALA A 104 2.23 -19.65 0.32
N VAL A 105 1.41 -18.59 0.50
CA VAL A 105 0.50 -18.42 1.64
C VAL A 105 -0.46 -19.60 1.74
N SER A 106 -1.05 -20.01 0.62
CA SER A 106 -1.99 -21.14 0.57
C SER A 106 -1.33 -22.47 0.95
N ALA A 107 -0.04 -22.64 0.62
CA ALA A 107 0.73 -23.80 1.04
C ALA A 107 1.04 -23.77 2.54
N TRP A 108 1.57 -22.65 3.02
CA TRP A 108 2.01 -22.47 4.40
C TRP A 108 0.86 -22.51 5.41
N ARG A 109 -0.30 -21.93 5.08
CA ARG A 109 -1.46 -21.88 5.97
C ARG A 109 -1.98 -23.26 6.41
N ARG A 110 -1.76 -24.32 5.63
CA ARG A 110 -2.30 -25.65 5.93
C ARG A 110 -1.69 -26.26 7.18
N ASP A 111 -0.36 -26.27 7.24
CA ASP A 111 0.38 -27.04 8.24
C ASP A 111 1.38 -26.18 9.04
N ALA A 112 1.60 -24.92 8.62
CA ALA A 112 2.58 -24.01 9.20
C ALA A 112 3.98 -24.64 9.35
N ASP A 113 4.37 -25.48 8.40
CA ASP A 113 5.65 -26.20 8.44
C ASP A 113 6.82 -25.29 8.01
N ALA A 114 8.03 -25.70 8.38
CA ALA A 114 9.22 -24.88 8.13
C ALA A 114 9.59 -24.75 6.63
N VAL A 115 9.23 -25.74 5.80
CA VAL A 115 9.56 -25.74 4.36
C VAL A 115 8.64 -24.76 3.63
N SER A 116 7.34 -24.87 3.83
CA SER A 116 6.37 -23.93 3.25
C SER A 116 6.56 -22.51 3.76
N ARG A 117 6.97 -22.34 5.03
CA ARG A 117 7.39 -21.04 5.58
C ARG A 117 8.58 -20.45 4.84
N GLY A 118 9.60 -21.27 4.54
CA GLY A 118 10.77 -20.83 3.77
C GLY A 118 10.39 -20.33 2.38
N ALA A 119 9.55 -21.07 1.66
CA ALA A 119 9.05 -20.65 0.35
C ALA A 119 8.23 -19.36 0.39
N LEU A 120 7.41 -19.16 1.44
CA LEU A 120 6.68 -17.91 1.64
C LEU A 120 7.60 -16.73 1.92
N VAL A 121 8.65 -16.93 2.73
CA VAL A 121 9.65 -15.89 3.01
C VAL A 121 10.35 -15.46 1.72
N GLU A 122 10.81 -16.40 0.88
CA GLU A 122 11.45 -16.07 -0.39
C GLU A 122 10.51 -15.30 -1.35
N ALA A 123 9.23 -15.69 -1.40
CA ALA A 123 8.23 -14.98 -2.21
C ALA A 123 7.97 -13.56 -1.69
N LEU A 124 7.92 -13.37 -0.37
CA LEU A 124 7.73 -12.05 0.25
C LEU A 124 8.95 -11.14 0.05
N GLU A 125 10.17 -11.66 0.18
CA GLU A 125 11.40 -10.89 -0.10
C GLU A 125 11.45 -10.43 -1.57
N THR A 126 10.98 -11.28 -2.50
CA THR A 126 10.86 -10.90 -3.91
C THR A 126 9.79 -9.82 -4.11
N LEU A 127 8.61 -9.98 -3.51
CA LEU A 127 7.53 -9.00 -3.61
C LEU A 127 7.94 -7.65 -3.03
N GLU A 128 8.56 -7.62 -1.84
CA GLU A 128 9.03 -6.41 -1.20
C GLU A 128 9.99 -5.63 -2.12
N ALA A 129 10.97 -6.31 -2.72
CA ALA A 129 11.93 -5.69 -3.63
C ALA A 129 11.24 -5.06 -4.85
N VAL A 130 10.32 -5.78 -5.50
CA VAL A 130 9.60 -5.28 -6.69
C VAL A 130 8.68 -4.10 -6.33
N VAL A 131 7.97 -4.17 -5.20
CA VAL A 131 7.09 -3.09 -4.73
C VAL A 131 7.90 -1.83 -4.40
N VAL A 132 9.04 -1.97 -3.73
CA VAL A 132 9.90 -0.82 -3.40
C VAL A 132 10.46 -0.17 -4.66
N ASP A 133 10.97 -0.96 -5.61
CA ASP A 133 11.51 -0.43 -6.86
C ASP A 133 10.45 0.28 -7.70
N HIS A 134 9.23 -0.26 -7.74
CA HIS A 134 8.08 0.35 -8.41
C HIS A 134 7.68 1.68 -7.76
N MET A 135 7.47 1.72 -6.43
CA MET A 135 7.11 2.95 -5.73
C MET A 135 8.21 4.01 -5.79
N ASP A 136 9.49 3.62 -5.69
CA ASP A 136 10.63 4.53 -5.86
C ASP A 136 10.65 5.13 -7.30
N TYR A 137 10.21 4.37 -8.31
CA TYR A 137 10.09 4.87 -9.68
C TYR A 137 8.95 5.89 -9.82
N GLU A 138 7.77 5.59 -9.29
CA GLU A 138 6.62 6.48 -9.34
C GLU A 138 6.86 7.80 -8.63
N GLU A 139 7.32 7.75 -7.38
CA GLU A 139 7.61 8.95 -6.57
C GLU A 139 8.64 9.84 -7.24
N ARG A 140 9.59 9.25 -7.97
CA ARG A 140 10.63 10.00 -8.67
C ARG A 140 10.16 10.63 -9.97
N TRP A 141 9.30 9.94 -10.73
CA TRP A 141 9.08 10.26 -12.13
C TRP A 141 7.63 10.55 -12.52
N ILE A 142 6.67 10.02 -11.77
CA ILE A 142 5.24 10.08 -12.07
C ILE A 142 4.51 11.04 -11.14
N VAL A 143 4.72 10.90 -9.83
CA VAL A 143 4.09 11.75 -8.81
C VAL A 143 4.36 13.25 -9.04
N PRO A 144 5.57 13.69 -9.44
CA PRO A 144 5.79 15.09 -9.79
C PRO A 144 5.00 15.56 -11.02
N GLU A 145 4.61 14.65 -11.92
CA GLU A 145 3.78 14.98 -13.09
C GLU A 145 2.30 14.96 -12.72
N MET A 146 1.86 14.10 -11.78
CA MET A 146 0.53 14.18 -11.16
C MET A 146 0.30 15.56 -10.57
N GLU A 147 1.24 16.03 -9.74
CA GLU A 147 1.19 17.36 -9.12
C GLU A 147 1.08 18.51 -10.14
N ARG A 148 1.70 18.37 -11.31
CA ARG A 148 1.70 19.40 -12.36
C ARG A 148 0.45 19.38 -13.25
N HIS A 149 -0.20 18.24 -13.39
CA HIS A 149 -1.19 18.00 -14.45
C HIS A 149 -2.57 17.56 -13.97
N ILE A 150 -2.72 17.23 -12.69
CA ILE A 150 -4.00 16.83 -12.08
C ILE A 150 -4.41 17.92 -11.09
N ALA A 151 -5.60 18.50 -11.29
CA ALA A 151 -6.11 19.50 -10.36
C ALA A 151 -6.47 18.85 -9.03
N ARG A 152 -6.34 19.61 -7.92
CA ARG A 152 -6.72 19.15 -6.57
C ARG A 152 -8.12 18.53 -6.54
N SER A 153 -9.10 19.20 -7.16
CA SER A 153 -10.49 18.75 -7.17
C SER A 153 -10.73 17.47 -8.00
N GLU A 154 -9.85 17.17 -8.96
CA GLU A 154 -9.88 15.91 -9.70
C GLU A 154 -9.28 14.79 -8.86
N TRP A 155 -8.13 15.05 -8.24
CA TRP A 155 -7.49 14.09 -7.34
C TRP A 155 -8.37 13.75 -6.13
N ASP A 156 -9.06 14.73 -5.55
CA ASP A 156 -10.06 14.52 -4.49
C ASP A 156 -11.14 13.52 -4.93
N ARG A 157 -11.63 13.64 -6.16
CA ARG A 157 -12.61 12.72 -6.75
C ARG A 157 -12.04 11.32 -6.94
N VAL A 158 -10.79 11.21 -7.42
CA VAL A 158 -10.10 9.92 -7.54
C VAL A 158 -10.00 9.22 -6.18
N ILE A 159 -9.49 9.91 -5.16
CA ILE A 159 -9.38 9.36 -3.81
C ILE A 159 -10.73 8.95 -3.23
N ALA A 160 -11.77 9.78 -3.39
CA ALA A 160 -13.11 9.46 -2.93
C ALA A 160 -13.69 8.21 -3.65
N THR A 161 -13.49 8.10 -4.96
CA THR A 161 -13.89 6.92 -5.74
C THR A 161 -13.16 5.67 -5.28
N MET A 162 -11.84 5.74 -5.11
CA MET A 162 -11.04 4.61 -4.62
C MET A 162 -11.45 4.19 -3.21
N ALA A 163 -11.73 5.14 -2.31
CA ALA A 163 -12.19 4.85 -0.96
C ALA A 163 -13.55 4.13 -0.95
N MET A 164 -14.49 4.54 -1.81
CA MET A 164 -15.82 3.94 -1.91
C MET A 164 -15.84 2.53 -2.50
N ALA A 165 -14.77 2.12 -3.17
CA ALA A 165 -14.62 0.77 -3.72
C ALA A 165 -14.06 -0.24 -2.70
N ILE A 166 -13.56 0.22 -1.56
CA ILE A 166 -13.15 -0.64 -0.44
C ILE A 166 -14.40 -1.20 0.24
N ASP A 167 -14.37 -2.48 0.65
CA ASP A 167 -15.46 -3.08 1.44
C ASP A 167 -15.71 -2.21 2.69
N PRO A 168 -16.96 -1.78 2.96
CA PRO A 168 -17.26 -0.93 4.10
C PRO A 168 -16.75 -1.45 5.45
N LYS A 169 -16.59 -2.77 5.61
CA LYS A 169 -16.04 -3.38 6.83
C LYS A 169 -14.54 -3.13 7.01
N ASP A 170 -13.82 -2.93 5.90
CA ASP A 170 -12.36 -2.79 5.85
C ASP A 170 -11.92 -1.32 5.72
N LEU A 171 -12.86 -0.41 5.42
CA LEU A 171 -12.57 1.00 5.14
C LEU A 171 -11.84 1.70 6.29
N MET A 172 -12.36 1.60 7.53
CA MET A 172 -11.72 2.26 8.69
C MET A 172 -10.36 1.68 9.02
N LEU A 173 -10.18 0.36 8.84
CA LEU A 173 -8.88 -0.27 8.99
C LEU A 173 -7.90 0.26 7.94
N THR A 174 -8.30 0.30 6.68
CA THR A 174 -7.46 0.77 5.57
C THR A 174 -7.03 2.23 5.77
N ILE A 175 -7.97 3.11 6.15
CA ILE A 175 -7.66 4.51 6.47
C ILE A 175 -6.71 4.59 7.66
N GLY A 176 -6.91 3.78 8.69
CA GLY A 176 -6.02 3.73 9.86
C GLY A 176 -4.60 3.30 9.49
N MET A 177 -4.46 2.27 8.67
CA MET A 177 -3.19 1.77 8.17
C MET A 177 -2.43 2.81 7.34
N THR A 178 -3.14 3.52 6.46
CA THR A 178 -2.57 4.55 5.58
C THR A 178 -2.18 5.80 6.36
N THR A 179 -3.11 6.35 7.15
CA THR A 179 -2.87 7.57 7.92
C THR A 179 -1.88 7.39 9.07
N TYR A 180 -1.58 6.14 9.45
CA TYR A 180 -0.46 5.86 10.33
C TYR A 180 0.86 6.39 9.76
N GLU A 181 1.07 6.50 8.45
CA GLU A 181 2.33 6.99 7.84
C GLU A 181 2.33 8.49 7.54
N GLY A 182 1.19 9.16 7.68
CA GLY A 182 1.03 10.56 7.30
C GLY A 182 1.50 11.53 8.38
N ASP A 183 1.92 12.72 7.94
CA ASP A 183 1.97 13.90 8.81
C ASP A 183 0.56 14.44 9.10
N ASP A 184 0.42 15.26 10.14
CA ASP A 184 -0.89 15.76 10.57
C ASP A 184 -1.66 16.53 9.49
N GLU A 185 -0.98 17.30 8.64
CA GLU A 185 -1.64 18.09 7.59
C GLU A 185 -2.20 17.19 6.49
N THR A 186 -1.41 16.21 6.03
CA THR A 186 -1.82 15.24 5.03
C THR A 186 -2.97 14.36 5.53
N VAL A 187 -2.91 13.95 6.81
CA VAL A 187 -3.98 13.17 7.44
C VAL A 187 -5.28 13.97 7.55
N GLU A 188 -5.23 15.21 8.04
CA GLU A 188 -6.42 16.06 8.15
C GLU A 188 -7.06 16.32 6.78
N ARG A 189 -6.25 16.57 5.74
CA ARG A 189 -6.75 16.73 4.37
C ARG A 189 -7.45 15.47 3.86
N THR A 190 -6.80 14.31 4.03
CA THR A 190 -7.36 13.02 3.62
C THR A 190 -8.69 12.75 4.33
N MET A 191 -8.76 13.01 5.64
CA MET A 191 -9.97 12.83 6.44
C MET A 191 -11.09 13.77 6.01
N ALA A 192 -10.76 15.01 5.63
CA ALA A 192 -11.73 16.00 5.14
C ALA A 192 -12.31 15.65 3.76
N ASN A 193 -11.58 14.86 2.96
CA ASN A 193 -12.03 14.39 1.64
C ASN A 193 -12.86 13.09 1.70
N LEU A 194 -13.04 12.49 2.88
CA LEU A 194 -13.83 11.27 2.99
C LEU A 194 -15.30 11.52 2.65
N PRO A 195 -15.96 10.58 1.95
CA PRO A 195 -17.38 10.68 1.64
C PRO A 195 -18.23 10.87 2.92
N PRO A 196 -19.29 11.70 2.89
CA PRO A 196 -20.16 11.92 4.05
C PRO A 196 -20.74 10.63 4.66
N GLU A 197 -20.86 9.57 3.86
CA GLU A 197 -21.32 8.23 4.25
C GLU A 197 -20.43 7.57 5.29
N VAL A 198 -19.16 7.98 5.40
CA VAL A 198 -18.22 7.51 6.42
C VAL A 198 -18.62 7.98 7.83
N GLY A 199 -19.42 9.05 7.92
CA GLY A 199 -19.90 9.59 9.18
C GLY A 199 -18.93 10.56 9.87
N PRO A 200 -19.35 11.15 11.00
CA PRO A 200 -18.58 12.20 11.66
C PRO A 200 -17.36 11.63 12.41
N ASN A 201 -16.29 12.42 12.48
CA ASN A 201 -15.06 12.13 13.24
C ASN A 201 -14.39 10.77 12.90
N PRO A 202 -14.05 10.50 11.63
CA PRO A 202 -13.45 9.23 11.22
C PRO A 202 -12.06 8.97 11.80
N ARG A 203 -11.29 10.02 12.12
CA ARG A 203 -9.88 9.90 12.52
C ARG A 203 -9.65 9.02 13.76
N PRO A 204 -10.29 9.24 14.92
CA PRO A 204 -10.10 8.37 16.08
C PRO A 204 -10.58 6.93 15.85
N ILE A 205 -11.60 6.73 15.01
CA ILE A 205 -12.14 5.40 14.69
C ILE A 205 -11.11 4.62 13.87
N ALA A 206 -10.56 5.23 12.82
CA ALA A 206 -9.54 4.65 11.98
C ALA A 206 -8.26 4.33 12.78
N GLN A 207 -7.82 5.25 13.64
CA GLN A 207 -6.66 5.04 14.51
C GLN A 207 -6.87 3.86 15.47
N ALA A 208 -8.04 3.78 16.13
CA ALA A 208 -8.36 2.67 17.01
C ALA A 208 -8.48 1.34 16.26
N ALA A 209 -9.05 1.35 15.05
CA ALA A 209 -9.15 0.16 14.19
C ALA A 209 -7.77 -0.39 13.83
N TYR A 210 -6.85 0.47 13.40
CA TYR A 210 -5.49 0.03 13.09
C TYR A 210 -4.71 -0.38 14.33
N ALA A 211 -4.75 0.38 15.43
CA ALA A 211 -4.08 0.01 16.68
C ALA A 211 -4.48 -1.39 17.18
N GLY A 212 -5.79 -1.69 17.20
CA GLY A 212 -6.28 -3.00 17.59
C GLY A 212 -5.89 -4.11 16.61
N TYR A 213 -5.88 -3.82 15.31
CA TYR A 213 -5.45 -4.77 14.29
C TYR A 213 -3.93 -5.04 14.35
N ALA A 214 -3.13 -3.99 14.57
CA ALA A 214 -1.70 -4.07 14.70
C ALA A 214 -1.27 -4.88 15.92
N GLU A 215 -1.97 -4.76 17.06
CA GLU A 215 -1.73 -5.61 18.23
C GLU A 215 -1.88 -7.10 17.88
N VAL A 216 -2.88 -7.43 17.04
CA VAL A 216 -3.09 -8.81 16.58
C VAL A 216 -1.98 -9.26 15.63
N ILE A 217 -1.54 -8.44 14.68
CA ILE A 217 -0.56 -8.85 13.66
C ILE A 217 0.89 -8.77 14.17
N TYR A 218 1.24 -7.69 14.84
CA TYR A 218 2.61 -7.34 15.21
C TYR A 218 2.90 -7.54 16.70
N GLY A 219 1.89 -7.77 17.53
CA GLY A 219 2.04 -7.84 18.99
C GLY A 219 2.27 -6.48 19.65
N THR A 220 1.95 -5.39 18.93
CA THR A 220 1.98 -4.02 19.41
C THR A 220 0.99 -3.17 18.62
N ASP A 221 0.37 -2.21 19.29
CA ASP A 221 -0.49 -1.18 18.68
C ASP A 221 0.27 -0.10 17.89
N ALA A 222 1.60 -0.09 17.95
CA ALA A 222 2.48 0.88 17.30
C ALA A 222 3.68 0.18 16.63
N PRO A 223 3.46 -0.61 15.57
CA PRO A 223 4.54 -1.24 14.81
C PRO A 223 5.44 -0.17 14.16
N GLN A 224 6.65 -0.57 13.77
CA GLN A 224 7.59 0.36 13.13
C GLN A 224 6.98 1.01 11.90
N ARG A 225 7.23 2.31 11.71
CA ARG A 225 6.85 3.04 10.50
C ARG A 225 7.75 2.67 9.34
N SER A 226 7.31 2.93 8.11
CA SER A 226 8.11 2.69 6.90
C SER A 226 9.50 3.34 6.97
N THR A 227 9.58 4.56 7.53
CA THR A 227 10.83 5.32 7.67
C THR A 227 11.78 4.78 8.73
N GLU A 228 11.33 3.86 9.58
CA GLU A 228 12.09 3.23 10.66
C GLU A 228 12.64 1.86 10.25
N LEU A 229 12.13 1.29 9.15
CA LEU A 229 12.60 0.01 8.63
C LEU A 229 14.01 0.15 8.05
N SER A 230 14.91 -0.71 8.51
CA SER A 230 16.24 -0.83 7.92
C SER A 230 16.12 -1.62 6.62
N ARG A 231 16.39 -1.00 5.46
CA ARG A 231 16.41 -1.73 4.18
C ARG A 231 17.41 -2.88 4.29
N SER A 232 16.93 -4.12 4.21
CA SER A 232 17.81 -5.29 4.11
C SER A 232 18.57 -5.17 2.79
N THR A 233 19.87 -4.90 2.87
CA THR A 233 20.74 -4.88 1.69
C THR A 233 21.06 -6.31 1.30
N ALA A 234 20.08 -7.00 0.72
CA ALA A 234 20.30 -8.29 0.07
C ALA A 234 20.98 -8.07 -1.30
N GLY A 235 22.31 -7.94 -1.25
CA GLY A 235 23.28 -8.33 -2.27
C GLY A 235 22.95 -8.11 -3.75
N SER A 236 23.15 -6.88 -4.24
CA SER A 236 23.71 -6.70 -5.59
C SER A 236 25.22 -6.98 -5.53
N GLN A 237 25.59 -8.25 -5.74
CA GLN A 237 26.92 -8.63 -6.20
C GLN A 237 26.80 -9.48 -7.47
N GLY A 238 27.13 -8.85 -8.60
CA GLY A 238 27.74 -9.47 -9.78
C GLY A 238 26.87 -10.36 -10.67
N VAL A 239 26.63 -9.93 -11.92
CA VAL A 239 27.52 -10.18 -13.08
C VAL A 239 27.48 -8.96 -14.00
#